data_AF-A0AAP0DMV2-F1
#
_entry.id   AF-A0AAP0DMV2-F1
#
_cell.length_a   1.000
_cell.length_b   1.000
_cell.length_c   1.000
_cell.angle_alpha   90.00
_cell.angle_beta   90.00
_cell.angle_gamma   90.00
#
_symmetry.space_group_name_H-M   'P 1'
#
loop_
_entity.id
_entity.type
_entity.pdbx_description
1 polymer ?
#
loop_
_entity_poly.entity_id
_entity_poly.type
_entity_poly.pdbx_seq_one_letter_code
_entity_poly.pdbx_strand_id
1 'polypeptide(L)'
;MTLVKELIEALQFVCTFSFWRMGFLWTFTLLISYIKLHTQSIFSQKISTYRHCAVSPLPSVTSSSTPSKTFGRCIPICIITGATSGLGAAAALALSKEGFFVVLAGRSSHKLSKAISNIRRLNKEAHLEGFEVDLSSFSSIMRFKKSIEKWLLDSDMHPSIQLLINNAGILATTSRLTTEGHEGMMGTNYIGAFYLTEVLLPLLKNSPVPSRIVNVTSFTHRNVSSFRPDKETISGKTFSEFKNYPCAEIYEYSKLCLLLFSYELHRQLHLTEGSQTISVMAADPGAVKTYIMREVPKFISWAAFVSMRFVGLLQSSKTGVSSILDAALAPPEASGLYFFGGKGRTVDSSVLSYNPKLSRELWATSCDMFQDALQIYNSVSSGSDKAD
;
A
#
# COMPACT_ATOMS: atom_id res chain seq x y z
N MET A 1 -27.01 -27.03 -7.27
CA MET A 1 -25.96 -26.73 -8.29
C MET A 1 -24.84 -25.83 -7.77
N THR A 2 -25.10 -24.82 -6.93
CA THR A 2 -24.07 -23.90 -6.39
C THR A 2 -23.07 -24.56 -5.43
N LEU A 3 -23.54 -25.40 -4.50
CA LEU A 3 -22.67 -26.06 -3.51
C LEU A 3 -21.71 -27.08 -4.15
N VAL A 4 -22.19 -27.85 -5.14
CA VAL A 4 -21.36 -28.82 -5.88
C VAL A 4 -20.26 -28.11 -6.66
N LYS A 5 -20.58 -26.97 -7.31
CA LYS A 5 -19.60 -26.14 -8.01
C LYS A 5 -18.54 -25.59 -7.06
N GLU A 6 -18.96 -25.01 -5.92
CA GLU A 6 -18.02 -24.50 -4.90
C GLU A 6 -17.12 -25.62 -4.35
N LEU A 7 -17.63 -26.85 -4.20
CA LEU A 7 -16.85 -28.00 -3.74
C LEU A 7 -15.82 -28.47 -4.78
N ILE A 8 -16.19 -28.51 -6.06
CA ILE A 8 -15.26 -28.85 -7.15
C ILE A 8 -14.14 -27.79 -7.25
N GLU A 9 -14.48 -26.51 -7.20
CA GLU A 9 -13.50 -25.41 -7.20
C GLU A 9 -12.55 -25.50 -5.99
N ALA A 10 -13.08 -25.85 -4.81
CA ALA A 10 -12.27 -26.07 -3.62
C ALA A 10 -11.30 -27.25 -3.78
N LEU A 11 -11.78 -28.39 -4.28
CA LEU A 11 -10.94 -29.57 -4.52
C LEU A 11 -9.84 -29.28 -5.54
N GLN A 12 -10.19 -28.61 -6.64
CA GLN A 12 -9.21 -28.19 -7.65
C GLN A 12 -8.16 -27.26 -7.05
N PHE A 13 -8.56 -26.28 -6.22
CA PHE A 13 -7.62 -25.36 -5.58
C PHE A 13 -6.68 -26.06 -4.60
N VAL A 14 -7.17 -27.01 -3.78
CA VAL A 14 -6.34 -27.77 -2.83
C VAL A 14 -5.26 -28.61 -3.54
N CYS A 15 -5.52 -29.04 -4.77
CA CYS A 15 -4.54 -29.76 -5.58
C CYS A 15 -3.47 -28.85 -6.21
N THR A 16 -3.57 -27.52 -6.08
CA THR A 16 -2.59 -26.60 -6.66
C THR A 16 -1.36 -26.43 -5.76
N PHE A 17 -0.20 -26.20 -6.39
CA PHE A 17 1.01 -25.81 -5.68
C PHE A 17 0.81 -24.51 -4.87
N SER A 18 0.06 -23.55 -5.43
CA SER A 18 -0.30 -22.29 -4.78
C SER A 18 -0.99 -22.50 -3.43
N PHE A 19 -1.93 -23.44 -3.33
CA PHE A 19 -2.62 -23.72 -2.07
C PHE A 19 -1.65 -24.18 -0.99
N TRP A 20 -0.78 -25.15 -1.28
CA TRP A 20 0.19 -25.66 -0.29
C TRP A 20 1.24 -24.62 0.07
N ARG A 21 1.65 -23.79 -0.90
CA ARG A 21 2.54 -22.65 -0.67
C ARG A 21 1.90 -21.65 0.32
N MET A 22 0.61 -21.34 0.13
CA MET A 22 -0.15 -20.47 1.03
C MET A 22 -0.44 -21.10 2.39
N GLY A 23 -0.77 -22.40 2.44
CA GLY A 23 -1.12 -23.08 3.68
C GLY A 23 0.09 -23.32 4.57
N PHE A 24 1.19 -23.81 3.99
CA PHE A 24 2.36 -24.25 4.73
C PHE A 24 3.44 -23.16 4.81
N LEU A 25 3.95 -22.68 3.67
CA LEU A 25 5.08 -21.75 3.68
C LEU A 25 4.70 -20.41 4.31
N TRP A 26 3.55 -19.83 3.96
CA TRP A 26 3.13 -18.56 4.56
C TRP A 26 2.95 -18.68 6.08
N THR A 27 2.30 -19.74 6.55
CA THR A 27 2.12 -19.98 7.99
C THR A 27 3.46 -20.12 8.70
N PHE A 28 4.39 -20.89 8.14
CA PHE A 28 5.72 -21.07 8.68
C PHE A 28 6.53 -19.75 8.71
N THR A 29 6.49 -18.98 7.63
CA THR A 29 7.11 -17.65 7.56
C THR A 29 6.52 -16.66 8.55
N LEU A 30 5.21 -16.70 8.76
CA LEU A 30 4.54 -15.85 9.73
C LEU A 30 5.01 -16.20 11.15
N LEU A 31 5.09 -17.49 11.47
CA LEU A 31 5.64 -17.96 12.73
C LEU A 31 7.09 -17.49 12.93
N ILE A 32 7.95 -17.62 11.90
CA ILE A 32 9.32 -17.10 11.94
C ILE A 32 9.33 -15.58 12.21
N SER A 33 8.45 -14.82 11.57
CA SER A 33 8.36 -13.36 11.76
C SER A 33 8.04 -13.01 13.22
N TYR A 34 7.12 -13.75 13.87
CA TYR A 34 6.84 -13.55 15.29
C TYR A 34 7.97 -14.04 16.19
N ILE A 35 8.62 -15.18 15.88
CA ILE A 35 9.79 -15.65 16.63
C ILE A 35 10.89 -14.56 16.59
N LYS A 36 11.20 -14.02 15.42
CA LYS A 36 12.15 -12.90 15.27
C LYS A 36 11.77 -11.68 16.09
N LEU A 37 10.48 -11.30 16.05
CA LEU A 37 9.96 -10.17 16.83
C LEU A 37 10.10 -10.40 18.35
N HIS A 38 9.89 -11.64 18.81
CA HIS A 38 10.03 -12.00 20.23
C HIS A 38 11.50 -12.10 20.65
N THR A 39 12.38 -12.70 19.84
CA THR A 39 13.80 -12.82 20.16
C THR A 39 14.49 -11.46 20.19
N GLN A 40 14.17 -10.56 19.25
CA GLN A 40 14.65 -9.17 19.30
C GLN A 40 14.22 -8.46 20.60
N SER A 41 13.01 -8.74 21.09
CA SER A 41 12.52 -8.17 22.36
C SER A 41 13.24 -8.72 23.60
N ILE A 42 13.83 -9.91 23.54
CA ILE A 42 14.50 -10.56 24.68
C ILE A 42 15.99 -10.20 24.71
N PHE A 43 16.65 -10.19 23.55
CA PHE A 43 18.12 -10.05 23.47
C PHE A 43 18.62 -8.63 23.20
N SER A 44 17.75 -7.70 22.79
CA SER A 44 18.15 -6.33 22.47
C SER A 44 17.78 -5.36 23.60
N GLN A 45 18.79 -4.76 24.25
CA GLN A 45 18.60 -3.66 25.23
C GLN A 45 18.08 -2.36 24.58
N LYS A 46 18.05 -2.28 23.24
CA LYS A 46 17.41 -1.21 22.46
C LYS A 46 16.25 -1.80 21.66
N ILE A 47 15.07 -1.90 22.27
CA ILE A 47 13.85 -1.88 21.47
C ILE A 47 13.70 -0.43 21.02
N SER A 48 13.96 -0.13 19.75
CA SER A 48 13.47 1.14 19.19
C SER A 48 11.96 0.99 19.02
N THR A 49 11.22 1.08 20.13
CA THR A 49 9.76 1.28 20.06
C THR A 49 9.55 2.69 19.59
N TYR A 50 9.11 2.86 18.35
CA TYR A 50 8.74 4.17 17.81
C TYR A 50 7.37 4.54 18.38
N ARG A 51 7.37 5.51 19.31
CA ARG A 51 6.11 6.06 19.85
C ARG A 51 5.41 6.88 18.79
N HIS A 52 4.08 6.90 18.83
CA HIS A 52 3.30 7.78 17.96
C HIS A 52 3.61 9.24 18.27
N CYS A 53 3.88 10.01 17.24
CA CYS A 53 3.95 11.46 17.30
C CYS A 53 2.58 12.04 17.02
N ALA A 54 2.22 13.08 17.78
CA ALA A 54 1.03 13.85 17.49
C ALA A 54 1.12 14.46 16.08
N VAL A 55 -0.03 14.54 15.43
CA VAL A 55 -0.15 15.13 14.11
C VAL A 55 0.06 16.64 14.22
N SER A 56 1.13 17.15 13.61
CA SER A 56 1.43 18.58 13.61
C SER A 56 0.45 19.33 12.69
N PRO A 57 -0.19 20.41 13.17
CA PRO A 57 -0.94 21.32 12.30
C PRO A 57 0.00 21.93 11.26
N LEU A 58 -0.54 22.24 10.08
CA LEU A 58 0.23 23.03 9.10
C LEU A 58 0.40 24.47 9.62
N PRO A 59 1.56 25.11 9.38
CA PRO A 59 1.73 26.51 9.74
C PRO A 59 0.77 27.39 8.92
N SER A 60 0.18 28.41 9.57
CA SER A 60 -0.62 29.42 8.88
C SER A 60 0.26 30.20 7.91
N VAL A 61 -0.06 30.16 6.62
CA VAL A 61 0.66 30.95 5.60
C VAL A 61 0.23 32.40 5.69
N THR A 62 1.00 33.24 6.40
CA THR A 62 0.93 34.69 6.30
C THR A 62 2.10 35.19 5.44
N SER A 63 1.87 35.41 4.15
CA SER A 63 2.87 36.03 3.28
C SER A 63 2.87 37.55 3.50
N SER A 64 3.92 38.07 4.13
CA SER A 64 4.27 39.48 4.00
C SER A 64 4.79 39.72 2.57
N SER A 65 4.17 40.65 1.85
CA SER A 65 4.52 41.15 0.50
C SER A 65 3.99 40.39 -0.74
N THR A 66 2.68 40.17 -0.84
CA THR A 66 1.82 40.31 -2.05
C THR A 66 0.41 39.77 -1.78
N PRO A 67 -0.68 40.32 -2.37
CA PRO A 67 -2.02 39.83 -2.12
C PRO A 67 -2.26 38.56 -2.97
N SER A 68 -1.79 37.41 -2.49
CA SER A 68 -2.13 36.12 -3.08
C SER A 68 -2.51 35.12 -1.98
N LYS A 69 -3.81 34.85 -1.92
CA LYS A 69 -4.54 33.76 -1.23
C LYS A 69 -3.90 33.23 0.07
N THR A 70 -4.45 33.69 1.19
CA THR A 70 -4.36 33.02 2.49
C THR A 70 -5.13 31.70 2.43
N PHE A 71 -4.45 30.55 2.51
CA PHE A 71 -5.11 29.25 2.64
C PHE A 71 -5.78 29.13 4.02
N GLY A 72 -7.11 28.93 4.04
CA GLY A 72 -7.93 28.99 5.25
C GLY A 72 -7.88 27.76 6.15
N ARG A 73 -7.44 26.58 5.69
CA ARG A 73 -7.41 25.34 6.50
C ARG A 73 -6.03 24.67 6.53
N CYS A 74 -5.50 24.55 7.74
CA CYS A 74 -4.19 23.97 8.06
C CYS A 74 -4.29 22.52 8.57
N ILE A 75 -5.20 21.72 8.01
CA ILE A 75 -5.41 20.32 8.41
C ILE A 75 -4.50 19.42 7.57
N PRO A 76 -3.63 18.59 8.17
CA PRO A 76 -2.76 17.71 7.41
C PRO A 76 -3.54 16.62 6.68
N ILE A 77 -3.11 16.31 5.47
CA ILE A 77 -3.86 15.44 4.55
C ILE A 77 -3.23 14.05 4.51
N CYS A 78 -4.08 13.04 4.66
CA CYS A 78 -3.73 11.63 4.51
C CYS A 78 -4.49 10.99 3.35
N ILE A 79 -3.79 10.48 2.34
CA ILE A 79 -4.36 9.67 1.26
C ILE A 79 -4.16 8.20 1.58
N ILE A 80 -5.24 7.40 1.55
CA ILE A 80 -5.19 5.96 1.80
C ILE A 80 -5.81 5.21 0.61
N THR A 81 -5.03 4.38 -0.06
CA THR A 81 -5.55 3.52 -1.14
C THR A 81 -6.22 2.27 -0.58
N GLY A 82 -7.30 1.82 -1.22
CA GLY A 82 -8.04 0.63 -0.75
C GLY A 82 -8.80 0.88 0.55
N ALA A 83 -9.19 2.13 0.82
CA ALA A 83 -9.81 2.56 2.07
C ALA A 83 -11.29 2.19 2.24
N THR A 84 -11.87 1.41 1.31
CA THR A 84 -13.31 1.07 1.33
C THR A 84 -13.66 -0.12 2.23
N SER A 85 -12.67 -0.90 2.69
CA SER A 85 -12.89 -2.05 3.56
C SER A 85 -11.62 -2.48 4.30
N GLY A 86 -11.73 -3.47 5.18
CA GLY A 86 -10.58 -4.14 5.80
C GLY A 86 -9.65 -3.19 6.54
N LEU A 87 -8.34 -3.34 6.30
CA LEU A 87 -7.29 -2.54 6.94
C LEU A 87 -7.32 -1.07 6.54
N GLY A 88 -7.57 -0.77 5.25
CA GLY A 88 -7.63 0.61 4.77
C GLY A 88 -8.77 1.41 5.42
N ALA A 89 -9.95 0.82 5.57
CA ALA A 89 -11.07 1.47 6.27
C ALA A 89 -10.80 1.64 7.78
N ALA A 90 -10.12 0.67 8.41
CA ALA A 90 -9.71 0.78 9.81
C ALA A 90 -8.66 1.88 10.00
N ALA A 91 -7.69 1.98 9.09
CA ALA A 91 -6.67 3.03 9.09
C ALA A 91 -7.30 4.41 8.88
N ALA A 92 -8.24 4.53 7.93
CA ALA A 92 -8.97 5.77 7.70
C ALA A 92 -9.73 6.25 8.94
N LEU A 93 -10.44 5.35 9.62
CA LEU A 93 -11.12 5.68 10.87
C LEU A 93 -10.13 6.13 11.95
N ALA A 94 -9.03 5.40 12.16
CA ALA A 94 -8.05 5.73 13.17
C ALA A 94 -7.38 7.08 12.89
N LEU A 95 -6.89 7.30 11.67
CA LEU A 95 -6.21 8.54 11.28
C LEU A 95 -7.15 9.75 11.28
N SER A 96 -8.45 9.56 11.04
CA SER A 96 -9.44 10.64 11.22
C SER A 96 -9.57 11.10 12.67
N LYS A 97 -9.25 10.24 13.64
CA LYS A 97 -9.24 10.59 15.08
C LYS A 97 -7.94 11.27 15.50
N GLU A 98 -6.87 11.04 14.74
CA GLU A 98 -5.58 11.73 14.92
C GLU A 98 -5.57 13.13 14.30
N GLY A 99 -6.68 13.60 13.73
CA GLY A 99 -6.82 14.96 13.18
C GLY A 99 -6.42 15.11 11.71
N PHE A 100 -6.18 14.01 10.98
CA PHE A 100 -5.98 14.09 9.53
C PHE A 100 -7.29 14.40 8.80
N PHE A 101 -7.18 15.18 7.73
CA PHE A 101 -8.14 15.11 6.63
C PHE A 101 -7.86 13.83 5.85
N VAL A 102 -8.74 12.84 5.97
CA VAL A 102 -8.53 11.53 5.34
C VAL A 102 -9.21 11.48 3.98
N VAL A 103 -8.40 11.37 2.94
CA VAL A 103 -8.81 11.07 1.57
C VAL A 103 -8.86 9.56 1.38
N LEU A 104 -10.07 9.03 1.22
CA LEU A 104 -10.31 7.63 0.89
C LEU A 104 -10.20 7.44 -0.62
N ALA A 105 -9.23 6.65 -1.06
CA ALA A 105 -9.05 6.32 -2.47
C ALA A 105 -9.48 4.87 -2.75
N GLY A 106 -10.33 4.65 -3.76
CA GLY A 106 -10.79 3.31 -4.13
C GLY A 106 -11.58 3.27 -5.43
N ARG A 107 -11.87 2.07 -5.93
CA ARG A 107 -12.44 1.88 -7.29
C ARG A 107 -13.93 2.14 -7.45
N SER A 108 -14.66 2.32 -6.35
CA SER A 108 -16.13 2.36 -6.38
C SER A 108 -16.62 3.48 -5.50
N SER A 109 -17.17 4.53 -6.12
CA SER A 109 -17.89 5.63 -5.47
C SER A 109 -18.89 5.12 -4.45
N HIS A 110 -19.74 4.15 -4.81
CA HIS A 110 -20.72 3.59 -3.86
C HIS A 110 -20.06 3.03 -2.58
N LYS A 111 -18.96 2.26 -2.72
CA LYS A 111 -18.24 1.73 -1.55
C LYS A 111 -17.50 2.82 -0.78
N LEU A 112 -17.00 3.85 -1.46
CA LEU A 112 -16.40 5.03 -0.84
C LEU A 112 -17.42 5.79 0.00
N SER A 113 -18.57 6.13 -0.56
CA SER A 113 -19.67 6.80 0.16
C SER A 113 -20.09 6.00 1.38
N LYS A 114 -20.25 4.67 1.24
CA LYS A 114 -20.57 3.79 2.38
C LYS A 114 -19.49 3.80 3.46
N ALA A 115 -18.22 3.76 3.08
CA ALA A 115 -17.10 3.84 4.02
C ALA A 115 -17.09 5.19 4.77
N ILE A 116 -17.26 6.30 4.05
CA ILE A 116 -17.35 7.66 4.62
C ILE A 116 -18.51 7.76 5.61
N SER A 117 -19.72 7.32 5.24
CA SER A 117 -20.87 7.32 6.16
C SER A 117 -20.62 6.48 7.41
N ASN A 118 -19.97 5.33 7.27
CA ASN A 118 -19.62 4.49 8.41
C ASN A 118 -18.62 5.16 9.35
N ILE A 119 -17.60 5.84 8.81
CA ILE A 119 -16.61 6.57 9.62
C ILE A 119 -17.28 7.77 10.30
N ARG A 120 -18.08 8.58 9.59
CA ARG A 120 -18.79 9.74 10.18
C ARG A 120 -19.73 9.34 11.32
N ARG A 121 -20.33 8.14 11.27
CA ARG A 121 -21.12 7.61 12.39
C ARG A 121 -20.28 7.33 13.65
N LEU A 122 -19.01 6.97 13.48
CA LEU A 122 -18.09 6.64 14.57
C LEU A 122 -17.22 7.82 15.01
N ASN A 123 -17.04 8.82 14.16
CA ASN A 123 -16.32 10.06 14.40
C ASN A 123 -17.03 11.20 13.64
N LYS A 124 -17.89 11.95 14.33
CA LYS A 124 -18.74 12.99 13.72
C LYS A 124 -17.94 14.17 13.17
N GLU A 125 -16.79 14.46 13.79
CA GLU A 125 -15.89 15.55 13.43
C GLU A 125 -14.88 15.14 12.34
N ALA A 126 -15.00 13.94 11.78
CA ALA A 126 -14.05 13.45 10.77
C ALA A 126 -14.13 14.26 9.46
N HIS A 127 -13.00 14.85 9.07
CA HIS A 127 -12.81 15.43 7.75
C HIS A 127 -12.45 14.33 6.75
N LEU A 128 -13.38 14.01 5.84
CA LEU A 128 -13.27 12.90 4.90
C LEU A 128 -13.68 13.31 3.50
N GLU A 129 -12.93 12.85 2.50
CA GLU A 129 -13.27 12.98 1.08
C GLU A 129 -13.02 11.66 0.35
N GLY A 130 -13.81 11.37 -0.68
CA GLY A 130 -13.73 10.13 -1.44
C GLY A 130 -13.34 10.37 -2.89
N PHE A 131 -12.29 9.72 -3.36
CA PHE A 131 -11.87 9.82 -4.76
C PHE A 131 -11.76 8.43 -5.41
N GLU A 132 -12.28 8.35 -6.64
CA GLU A 132 -12.16 7.13 -7.42
C GLU A 132 -10.74 6.97 -7.98
N VAL A 133 -10.15 5.80 -7.76
CA VAL A 133 -8.89 5.41 -8.40
C VAL A 133 -8.83 3.89 -8.55
N ASP A 134 -8.52 3.46 -9.77
CA ASP A 134 -8.08 2.11 -10.06
C ASP A 134 -6.55 2.07 -10.23
N LEU A 135 -5.87 1.42 -9.29
CA LEU A 135 -4.41 1.29 -9.34
C LEU A 135 -3.93 0.36 -10.46
N SER A 136 -4.82 -0.44 -11.05
CA SER A 136 -4.48 -1.23 -12.24
C SER A 136 -4.63 -0.44 -13.54
N SER A 137 -4.75 0.89 -13.48
CA SER A 137 -4.91 1.73 -14.67
C SER A 137 -4.17 3.06 -14.51
N PHE A 138 -3.17 3.30 -15.35
CA PHE A 138 -2.38 4.52 -15.31
C PHE A 138 -3.22 5.77 -15.62
N SER A 139 -4.16 5.66 -16.57
CA SER A 139 -5.10 6.74 -16.89
C SER A 139 -6.03 7.06 -15.70
N SER A 140 -6.41 6.06 -14.91
CA SER A 140 -7.15 6.29 -13.66
C SER A 140 -6.31 7.00 -12.61
N ILE A 141 -5.02 6.65 -12.47
CA ILE A 141 -4.09 7.31 -11.55
C ILE A 141 -3.88 8.79 -11.93
N MET A 142 -3.74 9.08 -13.22
CA MET A 142 -3.60 10.47 -13.72
C MET A 142 -4.89 11.29 -13.51
N ARG A 143 -6.07 10.69 -13.70
CA ARG A 143 -7.34 11.35 -13.37
C ARG A 143 -7.44 11.63 -11.87
N PHE A 144 -7.08 10.66 -11.03
CA PHE A 144 -7.05 10.84 -9.58
C PHE A 144 -6.12 11.99 -9.17
N LYS A 145 -4.90 12.07 -9.73
CA LYS A 145 -3.97 13.19 -9.50
C LYS A 145 -4.64 14.54 -9.79
N LYS A 146 -5.24 14.69 -10.98
CA LYS A 146 -5.95 15.93 -11.39
C LYS A 146 -7.10 16.26 -10.44
N SER A 147 -7.87 15.26 -10.02
CA SER A 147 -8.99 15.45 -9.08
C SER A 147 -8.52 15.90 -7.70
N ILE A 148 -7.41 15.35 -7.19
CA ILE A 148 -6.80 15.79 -5.92
C ILE A 148 -6.30 17.22 -6.02
N GLU A 149 -5.53 17.55 -7.06
CA GLU A 149 -4.99 18.91 -7.26
C GLU A 149 -6.12 19.94 -7.37
N LYS A 150 -7.17 19.62 -8.12
CA LYS A 150 -8.36 20.47 -8.23
C LYS A 150 -9.07 20.63 -6.89
N TRP A 151 -9.27 19.54 -6.15
CA TRP A 151 -9.95 19.60 -4.85
C TRP A 151 -9.16 20.40 -3.81
N LEU A 152 -7.82 20.28 -3.78
CA LEU A 152 -6.96 21.09 -2.91
C LEU A 152 -7.16 22.58 -3.20
N LEU A 153 -7.17 22.95 -4.48
CA LEU A 153 -7.39 24.32 -4.93
C LEU A 153 -8.81 24.83 -4.59
N ASP A 154 -9.85 24.06 -4.92
CA ASP A 154 -11.25 24.44 -4.72
C ASP A 154 -11.63 24.51 -3.23
N SER A 155 -10.94 23.74 -2.37
CA SER A 155 -11.18 23.69 -0.92
C SER A 155 -10.30 24.64 -0.11
N ASP A 156 -9.50 25.48 -0.78
CA ASP A 156 -8.56 26.41 -0.16
C ASP A 156 -7.61 25.72 0.85
N MET A 157 -7.20 24.50 0.49
CA MET A 157 -6.24 23.70 1.24
C MET A 157 -4.83 23.98 0.73
N HIS A 158 -3.84 23.91 1.62
CA HIS A 158 -2.45 23.96 1.20
C HIS A 158 -2.17 22.87 0.15
N PRO A 159 -1.48 23.16 -0.98
CA PRO A 159 -1.27 22.21 -2.08
C PRO A 159 -0.18 21.17 -1.74
N SER A 160 -0.36 20.42 -0.65
CA SER A 160 0.56 19.39 -0.20
C SER A 160 -0.18 18.22 0.46
N ILE A 161 0.52 17.10 0.61
CA ILE A 161 0.03 15.95 1.37
C ILE A 161 1.07 15.52 2.39
N GLN A 162 0.62 15.14 3.59
CA GLN A 162 1.51 14.80 4.70
C GLN A 162 1.68 13.28 4.85
N LEU A 163 0.71 12.49 4.40
CA LEU A 163 0.75 11.05 4.55
C LEU A 163 0.13 10.34 3.34
N LEU A 164 0.90 9.52 2.65
CA LEU A 164 0.43 8.57 1.63
C LEU A 164 0.52 7.15 2.17
N ILE A 165 -0.59 6.43 2.21
CA ILE A 165 -0.63 5.01 2.56
C ILE A 165 -1.02 4.19 1.33
N ASN A 166 -0.03 3.51 0.76
CA ASN A 166 -0.22 2.51 -0.29
C ASN A 166 -0.68 1.19 0.34
N ASN A 167 -1.98 1.12 0.67
CA ASN A 167 -2.62 -0.03 1.32
C ASN A 167 -3.33 -0.97 0.35
N ALA A 168 -3.81 -0.46 -0.79
CA ALA A 168 -4.56 -1.27 -1.75
C ALA A 168 -3.76 -2.50 -2.21
N GLY A 169 -4.43 -3.64 -2.25
CA GLY A 169 -3.87 -4.86 -2.78
C GLY A 169 -4.94 -5.93 -3.00
N ILE A 170 -4.62 -6.88 -3.86
CA ILE A 170 -5.45 -8.02 -4.21
C ILE A 170 -4.64 -9.31 -4.10
N LEU A 171 -5.34 -10.39 -3.76
CA LEU A 171 -4.90 -11.76 -3.95
C LEU A 171 -5.89 -12.40 -4.91
N ALA A 172 -5.49 -12.52 -6.17
CA ALA A 172 -6.28 -13.11 -7.23
C ALA A 172 -6.07 -14.62 -7.26
N THR A 173 -7.13 -15.42 -7.41
CA THR A 173 -6.99 -16.87 -7.65
C THR A 173 -7.05 -17.25 -9.13
N THR A 174 -7.34 -16.27 -10.00
CA THR A 174 -7.39 -16.42 -11.46
C THR A 174 -6.63 -15.31 -12.15
N SER A 175 -5.97 -15.67 -13.27
CA SER A 175 -5.21 -14.73 -14.08
C SER A 175 -6.13 -13.68 -14.71
N ARG A 176 -5.66 -12.43 -14.71
CA ARG A 176 -6.27 -11.29 -15.39
C ARG A 176 -5.19 -10.27 -15.68
N LEU A 177 -5.31 -9.58 -16.81
CA LEU A 177 -4.41 -8.51 -17.20
C LEU A 177 -5.00 -7.14 -16.89
N THR A 178 -4.13 -6.16 -16.62
CA THR A 178 -4.50 -4.74 -16.59
C THR A 178 -4.74 -4.22 -18.00
N THR A 179 -5.25 -2.99 -18.11
CA THR A 179 -5.42 -2.30 -19.40
C THR A 179 -4.11 -2.14 -20.17
N GLU A 180 -2.99 -2.04 -19.44
CA GLU A 180 -1.62 -1.92 -19.94
C GLU A 180 -0.95 -3.29 -20.18
N GLY A 181 -1.68 -4.39 -19.99
CA GLY A 181 -1.18 -5.75 -20.22
C GLY A 181 -0.26 -6.30 -19.13
N HIS A 182 -0.27 -5.70 -17.93
CA HIS A 182 0.44 -6.25 -16.77
C HIS A 182 -0.40 -7.34 -16.09
N GLU A 183 0.25 -8.29 -15.43
CA GLU A 183 -0.41 -9.24 -14.54
C GLU A 183 -1.17 -8.46 -13.44
N GLY A 184 -2.42 -8.83 -13.17
CA GLY A 184 -3.33 -8.04 -12.36
C GLY A 184 -2.87 -7.76 -10.92
N MET A 185 -2.26 -8.73 -10.23
CA MET A 185 -1.71 -8.52 -8.89
C MET A 185 -0.42 -7.68 -8.94
N MET A 186 0.49 -7.91 -9.88
CA MET A 186 1.68 -7.07 -10.05
C MET A 186 1.29 -5.62 -10.38
N GLY A 187 0.36 -5.46 -11.33
CA GLY A 187 -0.22 -4.20 -11.75
C GLY A 187 -0.87 -3.43 -10.60
N THR A 188 -1.72 -4.09 -9.80
CA THR A 188 -2.45 -3.43 -8.71
C THR A 188 -1.60 -3.20 -7.47
N ASN A 189 -0.88 -4.24 -7.02
CA ASN A 189 -0.22 -4.23 -5.71
C ASN A 189 1.09 -3.45 -5.75
N TYR A 190 1.84 -3.54 -6.85
CA TYR A 190 3.17 -2.95 -6.95
C TYR A 190 3.22 -1.79 -7.94
N ILE A 191 2.99 -2.04 -9.23
CA ILE A 191 3.16 -1.04 -10.29
C ILE A 191 2.27 0.18 -10.03
N GLY A 192 1.00 -0.03 -9.71
CA GLY A 192 0.06 1.04 -9.39
C GLY A 192 0.45 1.85 -8.16
N ALA A 193 1.02 1.21 -7.13
CA ALA A 193 1.53 1.91 -5.94
C ALA A 193 2.78 2.73 -6.25
N PHE A 194 3.68 2.19 -7.09
CA PHE A 194 4.85 2.90 -7.61
C PHE A 194 4.42 4.14 -8.41
N TYR A 195 3.55 3.95 -9.42
CA TYR A 195 3.03 5.04 -10.25
C TYR A 195 2.29 6.10 -9.43
N LEU A 196 1.43 5.69 -8.49
CA LEU A 196 0.73 6.63 -7.62
C LEU A 196 1.71 7.45 -6.78
N THR A 197 2.76 6.81 -6.26
CA THR A 197 3.79 7.50 -5.46
C THR A 197 4.52 8.52 -6.32
N GLU A 198 4.97 8.15 -7.52
CA GLU A 198 5.67 9.05 -8.45
C GLU A 198 4.82 10.29 -8.81
N VAL A 199 3.52 10.11 -9.13
CA VAL A 199 2.66 11.23 -9.51
C VAL A 199 2.28 12.15 -8.35
N LEU A 200 2.28 11.64 -7.12
CA LEU A 200 1.98 12.40 -5.90
C LEU A 200 3.23 12.93 -5.19
N LEU A 201 4.42 12.50 -5.60
CA LEU A 201 5.68 12.91 -4.99
C LEU A 201 5.87 14.44 -4.95
N PRO A 202 5.48 15.22 -5.98
CA PRO A 202 5.52 16.68 -5.90
C PRO A 202 4.70 17.26 -4.74
N LEU A 203 3.51 16.70 -4.44
CA LEU A 203 2.67 17.17 -3.33
C LEU A 203 3.26 16.79 -1.96
N LEU A 204 3.96 15.64 -1.87
CA LEU A 204 4.69 15.24 -0.66
C LEU A 204 5.88 16.15 -0.39
N LYS A 205 6.63 16.52 -1.43
CA LYS A 205 7.76 17.46 -1.37
C LYS A 205 7.34 18.86 -1.02
N ASN A 206 6.16 19.30 -1.47
CA ASN A 206 5.61 20.62 -1.18
C ASN A 206 5.06 20.75 0.25
N SER A 207 5.16 19.70 1.08
CA SER A 207 4.71 19.75 2.46
C SER A 207 5.60 20.66 3.31
N PRO A 208 5.05 21.66 4.02
CA PRO A 208 5.85 22.54 4.90
C PRO A 208 6.24 21.86 6.22
N VAL A 209 5.73 20.65 6.47
CA VAL A 209 6.08 19.78 7.59
C VAL A 209 6.58 18.43 7.06
N PRO A 210 7.31 17.63 7.85
CA PRO A 210 7.72 16.30 7.40
C PRO A 210 6.54 15.48 6.88
N SER A 211 6.72 14.90 5.69
CA SER A 211 5.71 14.05 5.06
C SER A 211 6.17 12.59 5.04
N ARG A 212 5.24 11.69 4.72
CA ARG A 212 5.48 10.26 4.87
C ARG A 212 4.78 9.43 3.81
N ILE A 213 5.47 8.37 3.40
CA ILE A 213 4.93 7.30 2.57
C ILE A 213 4.97 5.99 3.36
N VAL A 214 3.84 5.30 3.46
CA VAL A 214 3.72 3.98 4.08
C VAL A 214 3.27 2.98 3.03
N ASN A 215 4.12 2.00 2.70
CA ASN A 215 3.81 0.90 1.82
C ASN A 215 3.38 -0.33 2.62
N VAL A 216 2.13 -0.78 2.44
CA VAL A 216 1.61 -1.95 3.15
C VAL A 216 2.04 -3.22 2.42
N THR A 217 3.07 -3.86 2.96
CA THR A 217 3.63 -5.12 2.46
C THR A 217 2.97 -6.32 3.19
N SER A 218 3.63 -7.47 3.20
CA SER A 218 3.18 -8.72 3.80
C SER A 218 4.37 -9.63 4.02
N PHE A 219 4.32 -10.45 5.07
CA PHE A 219 5.41 -11.32 5.49
C PHE A 219 5.77 -12.35 4.42
N THR A 220 4.84 -12.58 3.49
CA THR A 220 4.97 -13.44 2.31
C THR A 220 6.16 -13.07 1.43
N HIS A 221 6.67 -11.83 1.45
CA HIS A 221 7.89 -11.44 0.73
C HIS A 221 9.12 -12.31 1.09
N ARG A 222 9.13 -12.96 2.26
CA ARG A 222 10.21 -13.86 2.69
C ARG A 222 10.21 -15.21 1.98
N ASN A 223 9.15 -15.56 1.24
CA ASN A 223 9.07 -16.81 0.47
C ASN A 223 9.72 -16.70 -0.91
N VAL A 224 10.14 -15.51 -1.33
CA VAL A 224 10.88 -15.31 -2.58
C VAL A 224 12.36 -15.66 -2.36
N SER A 225 12.82 -16.74 -3.00
CA SER A 225 14.21 -17.21 -2.92
C SER A 225 15.12 -16.57 -3.96
N SER A 226 14.57 -16.17 -5.11
CA SER A 226 15.29 -15.56 -6.23
C SER A 226 14.42 -14.51 -6.88
N PHE A 227 15.02 -13.40 -7.29
CA PHE A 227 14.29 -12.31 -7.94
C PHE A 227 15.18 -11.66 -9.00
N ARG A 228 14.62 -11.49 -10.20
CA ARG A 228 15.25 -10.75 -11.29
C ARG A 228 14.35 -9.55 -11.62
N PRO A 229 14.77 -8.32 -11.34
CA PRO A 229 13.93 -7.13 -11.50
C PRO A 229 13.90 -6.60 -12.95
N ASP A 230 13.62 -7.46 -13.93
CA ASP A 230 13.44 -7.03 -15.32
C ASP A 230 11.96 -6.71 -15.64
N LYS A 231 11.74 -6.11 -16.82
CA LYS A 231 10.42 -5.66 -17.26
C LYS A 231 9.42 -6.82 -17.35
N GLU A 232 9.87 -8.02 -17.71
CA GLU A 232 9.01 -9.20 -17.82
C GLU A 232 8.54 -9.68 -16.44
N THR A 233 9.46 -9.73 -15.47
CA THR A 233 9.16 -10.12 -14.09
C THR A 233 8.26 -9.08 -13.42
N ILE A 234 8.58 -7.79 -13.56
CA ILE A 234 7.81 -6.71 -12.93
C ILE A 234 6.41 -6.59 -13.53
N SER A 235 6.29 -6.68 -14.86
CA SER A 235 4.97 -6.74 -15.52
C SER A 235 4.23 -8.04 -15.28
N GLY A 236 4.89 -9.07 -14.72
CA GLY A 236 4.34 -10.38 -14.44
C GLY A 236 4.17 -11.28 -15.68
N LYS A 237 4.76 -10.91 -16.83
CA LYS A 237 4.76 -11.74 -18.04
C LYS A 237 5.42 -13.10 -17.84
N THR A 238 6.46 -13.17 -17.01
CA THR A 238 7.14 -14.43 -16.66
C THR A 238 6.18 -15.47 -16.06
N PHE A 239 5.09 -15.03 -15.42
CA PHE A 239 4.10 -15.95 -14.83
C PHE A 239 3.11 -16.52 -15.85
N SER A 240 3.07 -15.99 -17.08
CA SER A 240 2.16 -16.48 -18.13
C SER A 240 2.56 -17.86 -18.68
N GLU A 241 3.80 -18.28 -18.45
CA GLU A 241 4.34 -19.57 -18.91
C GLU A 241 3.92 -20.75 -18.02
N PHE A 242 3.37 -20.48 -16.84
CA PHE A 242 2.98 -21.52 -15.90
C PHE A 242 1.69 -22.21 -16.34
N LYS A 243 1.71 -23.55 -16.34
CA LYS A 243 0.53 -24.40 -16.64
C LYS A 243 -0.67 -24.09 -15.75
N ASN A 244 -0.41 -23.79 -14.47
CA ASN A 244 -1.42 -23.39 -13.49
C ASN A 244 -1.09 -21.99 -12.97
N TYR A 245 -2.09 -21.16 -12.75
CA TYR A 245 -1.89 -19.79 -12.30
C TYR A 245 -1.19 -19.74 -10.92
N PRO A 246 0.05 -19.20 -10.81
CA PRO A 246 0.85 -19.27 -9.59
C PRO A 246 0.51 -18.12 -8.63
N CYS A 247 -0.76 -18.03 -8.21
CA CYS A 247 -1.25 -16.88 -7.45
C CYS A 247 -0.47 -16.56 -6.17
N ALA A 248 0.03 -17.59 -5.47
CA ALA A 248 0.80 -17.40 -4.26
C ALA A 248 2.14 -16.70 -4.54
N GLU A 249 2.85 -17.16 -5.57
CA GLU A 249 4.16 -16.65 -5.98
C GLU A 249 4.06 -15.22 -6.51
N ILE A 250 3.08 -14.94 -7.36
CA ILE A 250 2.83 -13.59 -7.87
C ILE A 250 2.56 -12.61 -6.70
N TYR A 251 1.75 -13.03 -5.72
CA TYR A 251 1.47 -12.20 -4.55
C TYR A 251 2.74 -11.93 -3.74
N GLU A 252 3.56 -12.96 -3.48
CA GLU A 252 4.85 -12.84 -2.80
C GLU A 252 5.81 -11.88 -3.52
N TYR A 253 5.93 -12.01 -4.84
CA TYR A 253 6.74 -11.12 -5.68
C TYR A 253 6.24 -9.67 -5.58
N SER A 254 4.93 -9.45 -5.71
CA SER A 254 4.37 -8.09 -5.60
C SER A 254 4.68 -7.43 -4.24
N LYS A 255 4.73 -8.22 -3.16
CA LYS A 255 5.03 -7.75 -1.80
C LYS A 255 6.52 -7.58 -1.55
N LEU A 256 7.38 -8.37 -2.19
CA LEU A 256 8.82 -8.13 -2.24
C LEU A 256 9.14 -6.85 -3.02
N CYS A 257 8.54 -6.65 -4.19
CA CYS A 257 8.75 -5.45 -5.01
C CYS A 257 8.40 -4.17 -4.25
N LEU A 258 7.25 -4.14 -3.55
CA LEU A 258 6.89 -3.01 -2.68
C LEU A 258 7.95 -2.72 -1.61
N LEU A 259 8.57 -3.76 -1.06
CA LEU A 259 9.56 -3.60 -0.01
C LEU A 259 10.91 -3.11 -0.55
N LEU A 260 11.40 -3.71 -1.64
CA LEU A 260 12.58 -3.23 -2.37
C LEU A 260 12.39 -1.77 -2.82
N PHE A 261 11.21 -1.42 -3.34
CA PHE A 261 10.83 -0.05 -3.67
C PHE A 261 10.86 0.87 -2.45
N SER A 262 10.35 0.42 -1.30
CA SER A 262 10.35 1.25 -0.08
C SER A 262 11.76 1.62 0.35
N TYR A 263 12.70 0.67 0.31
CA TYR A 263 14.10 0.91 0.67
C TYR A 263 14.83 1.74 -0.37
N GLU A 264 14.58 1.52 -1.66
CA GLU A 264 15.20 2.33 -2.71
C GLU A 264 14.64 3.75 -2.71
N LEU A 265 13.34 3.94 -2.56
CA LEU A 265 12.73 5.27 -2.45
C LEU A 265 13.30 6.04 -1.25
N HIS A 266 13.42 5.38 -0.09
CA HIS A 266 14.10 5.93 1.07
C HIS A 266 15.51 6.44 0.69
N ARG A 267 16.32 5.59 0.03
CA ARG A 267 17.68 5.94 -0.41
C ARG A 267 17.68 7.14 -1.37
N GLN A 268 16.81 7.14 -2.38
CA GLN A 268 16.73 8.19 -3.40
C GLN A 268 16.34 9.55 -2.80
N LEU A 269 15.41 9.56 -1.84
CA LEU A 269 14.98 10.79 -1.16
C LEU A 269 16.07 11.38 -0.25
N HIS A 270 16.93 10.55 0.34
CA HIS A 270 18.06 11.03 1.14
C HIS A 270 19.17 11.66 0.29
N LEU A 271 19.29 11.24 -0.98
CA LEU A 271 20.26 11.81 -1.93
C LEU A 271 19.77 13.10 -2.59
N THR A 272 18.48 13.39 -2.52
CA THR A 272 17.87 14.54 -3.22
C THR A 272 17.70 15.71 -2.26
N GLU A 273 18.30 16.86 -2.58
CA GLU A 273 18.12 18.09 -1.81
C GLU A 273 16.62 18.46 -1.71
N GLY A 274 16.21 18.97 -0.54
CA GLY A 274 14.82 19.33 -0.27
C GLY A 274 13.85 18.16 -0.06
N SER A 275 14.30 16.90 -0.24
CA SER A 275 13.46 15.70 -0.03
C SER A 275 13.76 14.94 1.26
N GLN A 276 14.70 15.46 2.07
CA GLN A 276 15.13 14.86 3.35
C GLN A 276 14.03 14.87 4.43
N THR A 277 12.94 15.60 4.20
CA THR A 277 11.78 15.66 5.09
C THR A 277 10.74 14.57 4.82
N ILE A 278 10.93 13.75 3.76
CA ILE A 278 10.02 12.67 3.41
C ILE A 278 10.54 11.36 3.99
N SER A 279 9.78 10.79 4.93
CA SER A 279 10.05 9.46 5.48
C SER A 279 9.35 8.36 4.67
N VAL A 280 10.00 7.21 4.50
CA VAL A 280 9.42 6.06 3.80
C VAL A 280 9.43 4.84 4.70
N MET A 281 8.28 4.21 4.85
CA MET A 281 8.07 3.08 5.75
C MET A 281 7.44 1.91 5.02
N ALA A 282 7.80 0.70 5.43
CA ALA A 282 7.05 -0.50 5.13
C ALA A 282 6.27 -0.94 6.37
N ALA A 283 5.00 -1.31 6.19
CA ALA A 283 4.17 -1.86 7.26
C ALA A 283 3.63 -3.23 6.88
N ASP A 284 3.72 -4.17 7.79
CA ASP A 284 3.17 -5.51 7.64
C ASP A 284 2.12 -5.78 8.73
N PRO A 285 0.85 -5.97 8.36
CA PRO A 285 -0.25 -6.19 9.30
C PRO A 285 -0.31 -7.62 9.85
N GLY A 286 0.55 -8.53 9.38
CA GLY A 286 0.48 -9.96 9.67
C GLY A 286 -0.75 -10.64 9.05
N ALA A 287 -1.14 -11.79 9.60
CA ALA A 287 -2.37 -12.46 9.18
C ALA A 287 -3.59 -11.75 9.80
N VAL A 288 -4.34 -11.02 8.98
CA VAL A 288 -5.55 -10.32 9.40
C VAL A 288 -6.76 -10.87 8.67
N LYS A 289 -7.85 -11.13 9.41
CA LYS A 289 -9.13 -11.49 8.81
C LYS A 289 -9.70 -10.30 8.02
N THR A 290 -9.44 -10.27 6.72
CA THR A 290 -9.89 -9.23 5.78
C THR A 290 -10.49 -9.85 4.50
N TYR A 291 -10.99 -9.01 3.61
CA TYR A 291 -11.47 -9.39 2.28
C TYR A 291 -10.35 -9.69 1.27
N ILE A 292 -9.09 -9.84 1.71
CA ILE A 292 -7.99 -10.20 0.80
C ILE A 292 -8.16 -11.62 0.24
N MET A 293 -8.65 -12.56 1.07
CA MET A 293 -8.90 -13.97 0.70
C MET A 293 -10.26 -14.20 0.02
N ARG A 294 -10.93 -13.15 -0.48
CA ARG A 294 -12.31 -13.25 -1.00
C ARG A 294 -12.45 -14.09 -2.27
N GLU A 295 -11.37 -14.25 -3.04
CA GLU A 295 -11.33 -15.05 -4.27
C GLU A 295 -10.89 -16.51 -3.97
N VAL A 296 -10.48 -16.81 -2.73
CA VAL A 296 -10.22 -18.18 -2.27
C VAL A 296 -11.55 -18.84 -1.90
N PRO A 297 -11.78 -20.12 -2.26
CA PRO A 297 -13.01 -20.83 -1.92
C PRO A 297 -13.39 -20.64 -0.44
N LYS A 298 -14.67 -20.34 -0.16
CA LYS A 298 -15.14 -19.90 1.17
C LYS A 298 -14.82 -20.90 2.28
N PHE A 299 -14.99 -22.20 2.00
CA PHE A 299 -14.68 -23.26 2.96
C PHE A 299 -13.19 -23.26 3.32
N ILE A 300 -12.31 -23.08 2.33
CA ILE A 300 -10.86 -23.05 2.51
C ILE A 300 -10.43 -21.81 3.28
N SER A 301 -10.91 -20.63 2.88
CA SER A 301 -10.58 -19.38 3.58
C SER A 301 -11.09 -19.39 5.02
N TRP A 302 -12.28 -19.95 5.27
CA TRP A 302 -12.80 -20.17 6.62
C TRP A 302 -11.90 -21.11 7.42
N ALA A 303 -11.55 -22.28 6.89
CA ALA A 303 -10.68 -23.24 7.56
C ALA A 303 -9.31 -22.64 7.88
N ALA A 304 -8.72 -21.87 6.96
CA ALA A 304 -7.46 -21.16 7.17
C ALA A 304 -7.55 -20.11 8.28
N PHE A 305 -8.64 -19.34 8.36
CA PHE A 305 -8.83 -18.39 9.47
C PHE A 305 -9.03 -19.12 10.80
N VAL A 306 -9.77 -20.23 10.81
CA VAL A 306 -9.98 -21.04 12.01
C VAL A 306 -8.64 -21.62 12.49
N SER A 307 -7.85 -22.23 11.61
CA SER A 307 -6.54 -22.79 11.96
C SER A 307 -5.57 -21.71 12.48
N MET A 308 -5.45 -20.58 11.78
CA MET A 308 -4.62 -19.45 12.21
C MET A 308 -5.06 -18.88 13.57
N ARG A 309 -6.36 -18.91 13.87
CA ARG A 309 -6.87 -18.51 15.18
C ARG A 309 -6.49 -19.50 16.28
N PHE A 310 -6.57 -20.80 16.00
CA PHE A 310 -6.15 -21.84 16.96
C PHE A 310 -4.66 -21.76 17.31
N VAL A 311 -3.80 -21.44 16.35
CA VAL A 311 -2.35 -21.25 16.59
C VAL A 311 -1.98 -19.84 17.10
N GLY A 312 -2.97 -18.97 17.35
CA GLY A 312 -2.75 -17.63 17.89
C GLY A 312 -2.14 -16.60 16.92
N LEU A 313 -2.06 -16.91 15.62
CA LEU A 313 -1.44 -16.05 14.61
C LEU A 313 -2.43 -15.08 13.94
N LEU A 314 -3.74 -15.35 14.01
CA LEU A 314 -4.76 -14.52 13.39
C LEU A 314 -5.07 -13.26 14.22
N GLN A 315 -4.88 -12.11 13.59
CA GLN A 315 -5.22 -10.81 14.15
C GLN A 315 -6.59 -10.31 13.69
N SER A 316 -7.24 -9.51 14.55
CA SER A 316 -8.41 -8.70 14.16
C SER A 316 -7.96 -7.51 13.30
N SER A 317 -8.85 -6.92 12.49
CA SER A 317 -8.52 -5.70 11.74
C SER A 317 -8.12 -4.53 12.64
N LYS A 318 -8.70 -4.43 13.85
CA LYS A 318 -8.32 -3.41 14.85
C LYS A 318 -6.91 -3.62 15.39
N THR A 319 -6.42 -4.85 15.41
CA THR A 319 -5.06 -5.19 15.84
C THR A 319 -4.09 -5.08 14.67
N GLY A 320 -4.45 -5.61 13.50
CA GLY A 320 -3.60 -5.60 12.31
C GLY A 320 -3.35 -4.22 11.72
N VAL A 321 -4.27 -3.26 11.94
CA VAL A 321 -4.03 -1.87 11.55
C VAL A 321 -2.92 -1.22 12.39
N SER A 322 -2.57 -1.77 13.56
CA SER A 322 -1.60 -1.14 14.47
C SER A 322 -0.23 -0.94 13.82
N SER A 323 0.31 -1.89 13.06
CA SER A 323 1.60 -1.70 12.38
C SER A 323 1.54 -0.65 11.28
N ILE A 324 0.38 -0.48 10.62
CA ILE A 324 0.15 0.60 9.66
C ILE A 324 0.13 1.95 10.40
N LEU A 325 -0.56 2.04 11.54
CA LEU A 325 -0.59 3.27 12.35
C LEU A 325 0.77 3.59 12.96
N ASP A 326 1.49 2.57 13.44
CA ASP A 326 2.84 2.72 13.97
C ASP A 326 3.78 3.30 12.92
N ALA A 327 3.74 2.79 11.69
CA ALA A 327 4.49 3.35 10.58
C ALA A 327 4.01 4.77 10.22
N ALA A 328 2.70 4.98 10.14
CA ALA A 328 2.09 6.25 9.75
C ALA A 328 2.34 7.38 10.75
N LEU A 329 2.42 7.07 12.03
CA LEU A 329 2.56 8.02 13.14
C LEU A 329 3.95 7.98 13.78
N ALA A 330 4.92 7.28 13.19
CA ALA A 330 6.29 7.25 13.70
C ALA A 330 6.90 8.67 13.73
N PRO A 331 7.97 8.89 14.50
CA PRO A 331 8.74 10.13 14.44
C PRO A 331 9.33 10.39 13.04
N PRO A 332 9.52 11.65 12.59
CA PRO A 332 10.06 11.97 11.27
C PRO A 332 11.41 11.32 10.94
N GLU A 333 12.28 11.18 11.95
CA GLU A 333 13.59 10.54 11.85
C GLU A 333 13.52 9.03 11.61
N ALA A 334 12.36 8.42 11.87
CA ALA A 334 12.12 7.03 11.55
C ALA A 334 11.87 6.94 10.03
N SER A 335 12.76 6.27 9.30
CA SER A 335 12.66 6.10 7.84
C SER A 335 13.45 4.86 7.41
N GLY A 336 13.02 4.20 6.33
CA GLY A 336 13.65 2.97 5.84
C GLY A 336 13.36 1.74 6.70
N LEU A 337 12.29 1.77 7.51
CA LEU A 337 11.98 0.73 8.50
C LEU A 337 10.84 -0.18 8.05
N TYR A 338 10.82 -1.39 8.60
CA TYR A 338 9.76 -2.38 8.40
C TYR A 338 9.04 -2.67 9.73
N PHE A 339 7.81 -2.18 9.85
CA PHE A 339 6.95 -2.32 11.02
C PHE A 339 6.15 -3.62 10.99
N PHE A 340 6.18 -4.38 12.08
CA PHE A 340 5.47 -5.65 12.20
C PHE A 340 5.03 -5.94 13.64
N GLY A 341 3.84 -6.51 13.80
CA GLY A 341 3.33 -6.96 15.10
C GLY A 341 2.84 -5.84 16.03
N GLY A 342 2.84 -4.59 15.58
CA GLY A 342 2.28 -3.45 16.33
C GLY A 342 3.13 -2.98 17.52
N LYS A 343 2.65 -1.95 18.22
CA LYS A 343 3.28 -1.31 19.39
C LYS A 343 4.60 -0.58 19.07
N GLY A 344 4.69 0.00 17.88
CA GLY A 344 5.88 0.72 17.42
C GLY A 344 7.07 -0.18 17.12
N ARG A 345 6.86 -1.50 16.97
CA ARG A 345 7.93 -2.48 16.78
C ARG A 345 8.28 -2.66 15.32
N THR A 346 9.57 -2.86 15.08
CA THR A 346 10.15 -3.21 13.80
C THR A 346 10.82 -4.58 13.87
N VAL A 347 11.05 -5.20 12.71
CA VAL A 347 11.81 -6.45 12.58
C VAL A 347 12.54 -6.44 11.25
N ASP A 348 13.59 -7.25 11.12
CA ASP A 348 14.26 -7.39 9.83
C ASP A 348 13.36 -8.09 8.82
N SER A 349 13.34 -7.55 7.60
CA SER A 349 12.65 -8.13 6.47
C SER A 349 13.46 -9.28 5.84
N SER A 350 13.14 -9.71 4.61
CA SER A 350 13.89 -10.79 3.96
C SER A 350 15.32 -10.34 3.62
N VAL A 351 16.25 -11.29 3.56
CA VAL A 351 17.63 -11.00 3.15
C VAL A 351 17.65 -10.38 1.75
N LEU A 352 16.80 -10.89 0.86
CA LEU A 352 16.70 -10.44 -0.52
C LEU A 352 16.25 -8.97 -0.63
N SER A 353 15.40 -8.48 0.27
CA SER A 353 14.97 -7.08 0.25
C SER A 353 16.07 -6.09 0.62
N TYR A 354 17.12 -6.51 1.32
CA TYR A 354 18.27 -5.64 1.60
C TYR A 354 19.33 -5.64 0.50
N ASN A 355 19.11 -6.37 -0.61
CA ASN A 355 20.07 -6.40 -1.72
C ASN A 355 20.01 -5.08 -2.52
N PRO A 356 21.07 -4.24 -2.45
CA PRO A 356 21.05 -2.92 -3.05
C PRO A 356 21.15 -2.96 -4.59
N LYS A 357 21.63 -4.07 -5.16
CA LYS A 357 21.63 -4.26 -6.62
C LYS A 357 20.20 -4.47 -7.11
N LEU A 358 19.46 -5.38 -6.46
CA LEU A 358 18.07 -5.67 -6.82
C LEU A 358 17.16 -4.45 -6.63
N SER A 359 17.35 -3.67 -5.56
CA SER A 359 16.55 -2.47 -5.31
C SER A 359 16.76 -1.41 -6.40
N ARG A 360 18.02 -1.17 -6.81
CA ARG A 360 18.35 -0.23 -7.90
C ARG A 360 17.86 -0.68 -9.27
N GLU A 361 18.02 -1.95 -9.61
CA GLU A 361 17.55 -2.49 -10.89
C GLU A 361 16.01 -2.49 -10.97
N LEU A 362 15.32 -2.80 -9.87
CA LEU A 362 13.87 -2.69 -9.75
C LEU A 362 13.42 -1.24 -9.96
N TRP A 363 14.10 -0.30 -9.31
CA TRP A 363 13.81 1.13 -9.45
C TRP A 363 14.00 1.62 -10.88
N ALA A 364 15.14 1.33 -11.50
CA ALA A 364 15.42 1.74 -12.88
C ALA A 364 14.35 1.21 -13.84
N THR A 365 14.06 -0.10 -13.76
CA THR A 365 13.05 -0.71 -14.63
C THR A 365 11.65 -0.14 -14.38
N SER A 366 11.30 0.15 -13.13
CA SER A 366 10.00 0.75 -12.80
C SER A 366 9.89 2.20 -13.27
N CYS A 367 10.97 2.98 -13.19
CA CYS A 367 11.04 4.31 -13.78
C CYS A 367 10.87 4.27 -15.30
N ASP A 368 11.55 3.35 -15.99
CA ASP A 368 11.40 3.19 -17.44
C ASP A 368 9.94 2.85 -17.81
N MET A 369 9.34 1.90 -17.09
CA MET A 369 7.92 1.54 -17.28
C MET A 369 6.97 2.72 -17.00
N PHE A 370 7.28 3.56 -16.00
CA PHE A 370 6.51 4.77 -15.72
C PHE A 370 6.62 5.80 -16.84
N GLN A 371 7.83 6.02 -17.39
CA GLN A 371 8.03 6.93 -18.52
C GLN A 371 7.30 6.43 -19.77
N ASP A 372 7.35 5.14 -20.07
CA ASP A 372 6.58 4.51 -21.15
C ASP A 372 5.08 4.80 -20.98
N ALA A 373 4.54 4.55 -19.78
CA ALA A 373 3.12 4.78 -19.47
C ALA A 373 2.72 6.26 -19.61
N LEU A 374 3.60 7.17 -19.16
CA LEU A 374 3.39 8.61 -19.27
C LEU A 374 3.37 9.08 -20.72
N GLN A 375 4.28 8.60 -21.55
CA GLN A 375 4.31 8.90 -22.99
C GLN A 375 3.04 8.43 -23.70
N ILE A 376 2.59 7.20 -23.42
CA ILE A 376 1.35 6.65 -23.96
C ILE A 376 0.14 7.48 -23.51
N TYR A 377 0.08 7.88 -22.24
CA TYR A 377 -1.02 8.71 -21.74
C TYR A 377 -1.09 10.08 -22.44
N ASN A 378 0.07 10.72 -22.65
CA ASN A 378 0.15 12.03 -23.29
C ASN A 378 -0.19 11.97 -24.80
N SER A 379 0.19 10.90 -25.50
CA SER A 379 -0.16 10.72 -26.91
C SER A 379 -1.67 10.51 -27.10
N VAL A 380 -2.31 9.71 -26.24
CA VAL A 380 -3.77 9.50 -26.27
C VAL A 380 -4.53 10.79 -25.92
N SER A 381 -4.07 11.54 -24.91
CA SER A 381 -4.74 12.77 -24.47
C SER A 381 -4.63 13.91 -25.49
N SER A 382 -3.50 14.01 -26.21
CA SER A 382 -3.32 15.02 -27.27
C SER A 382 -4.04 14.68 -28.58
N GLY A 383 -4.37 13.41 -28.80
CA GLY A 383 -5.17 12.94 -29.92
C GLY A 383 -6.67 13.21 -29.75
N SER A 384 -7.19 13.19 -28.52
CA SER A 384 -8.60 13.51 -28.25
C SER A 384 -8.93 14.99 -28.44
N ASP A 385 -8.00 15.90 -28.12
CA ASP A 385 -8.20 17.36 -28.26
C ASP A 385 -8.17 17.86 -29.73
N LYS A 386 -7.88 16.98 -30.70
CA LYS A 386 -7.87 17.30 -32.14
C LYS A 386 -9.05 16.71 -32.92
N ALA A 387 -9.95 16.00 -32.24
CA ALA A 387 -11.10 15.32 -32.85
C ALA A 387 -12.45 15.98 -32.52
N ASP A 388 -12.44 17.06 -31.74
CA ASP A 388 -13.54 18.00 -31.51
C ASP A 388 -13.26 19.33 -32.21
#